data_AF-A0A2E4NJE3-F1
#
_entry.id   AF-A0A2E4NJE3-F1
#
_cell.length_a   1.000
_cell.length_b   1.000
_cell.length_c   1.000
_cell.angle_alpha   90.00
_cell.angle_beta   90.00
_cell.angle_gamma   90.00
#
_symmetry.space_group_name_H-M   'P 1'
#
loop_
_entity.id
_entity.type
_entity.pdbx_description
1 polymer ?
#
loop_
_entity_poly.entity_id
_entity_poly.type
_entity_poly.pdbx_seq_one_letter_code
_entity_poly.pdbx_strand_id
1 'polypeptide(L)'
;MNKDTARFIDRIQKIKASLRYNYTEIAKASKLEVSLVKRIFNGHQEPKLSEVAGIAAALGTTMNYLVNHEDTEYMLSKTRDIHSDCLKFQGELQQMAAWLEKTIAMNDYQLRYYEHILGKVDALKEHPAPKIKIKKPEFIS
;
A
#
# COMPACT_ATOMS: atom_id res chain seq x y z
N MET A 1 -39.88 -2.65 7.31
CA MET A 1 -38.85 -1.74 6.75
C MET A 1 -37.60 -2.57 6.51
N ASN A 2 -37.00 -2.49 5.32
CA ASN A 2 -35.79 -3.26 4.97
C ASN A 2 -34.62 -2.82 5.89
N LYS A 3 -33.76 -3.78 6.29
CA LYS A 3 -32.61 -3.57 7.19
C LYS A 3 -31.66 -2.50 6.62
N ASP A 4 -31.50 -2.48 5.31
CA ASP A 4 -30.65 -1.51 4.61
C ASP A 4 -31.24 -0.11 4.65
N THR A 5 -32.56 0.03 4.44
CA THR A 5 -33.26 1.31 4.57
C THR A 5 -33.19 1.86 6.01
N ALA A 6 -33.31 0.98 7.01
CA ALA A 6 -33.16 1.37 8.41
C ALA A 6 -31.75 1.87 8.75
N ARG A 7 -30.72 1.18 8.26
CA ARG A 7 -29.33 1.61 8.42
C ARG A 7 -29.05 2.92 7.68
N PHE A 8 -29.57 3.07 6.46
CA PHE A 8 -29.48 4.30 5.69
C PHE A 8 -30.06 5.49 6.46
N ILE A 9 -31.27 5.34 7.00
CA ILE A 9 -31.95 6.38 7.80
C ILE A 9 -31.17 6.72 9.08
N ASP A 10 -30.65 5.73 9.79
CA ASP A 10 -29.83 5.97 10.99
C ASP A 10 -28.57 6.79 10.66
N ARG A 11 -27.88 6.44 9.56
CA ARG A 11 -26.65 7.13 9.15
C ARG A 11 -26.90 8.57 8.70
N ILE A 12 -27.91 8.81 7.86
CA ILE A 12 -28.25 10.18 7.42
C ILE A 12 -28.68 11.05 8.60
N GLN A 13 -29.41 10.51 9.58
CA GLN A 13 -29.81 11.27 10.77
C GLN A 13 -28.61 11.63 11.65
N LYS A 14 -27.67 10.70 11.83
CA LYS A 14 -26.41 10.97 12.56
C LYS A 14 -25.59 12.07 11.89
N ILE A 15 -25.40 12.00 10.56
CA ILE A 15 -24.66 13.03 9.82
C ILE A 15 -25.38 14.38 9.84
N LYS A 16 -26.71 14.38 9.63
CA LYS A 16 -27.52 15.60 9.72
C LYS A 16 -27.37 16.28 11.09
N ALA A 17 -27.38 15.50 12.18
CA ALA A 17 -27.23 16.00 13.54
C ALA A 17 -25.82 16.56 13.79
N SER A 18 -24.77 15.88 13.33
CA SER A 18 -23.38 16.34 13.51
C SER A 18 -23.08 17.62 12.72
N LEU A 19 -23.59 17.73 11.50
CA LEU A 19 -23.41 18.91 10.64
C LEU A 19 -24.41 20.04 10.93
N ARG A 20 -25.36 19.84 11.86
CA ARG A 20 -26.45 20.76 12.19
C ARG A 20 -27.30 21.19 10.99
N TYR A 21 -27.39 20.36 9.96
CA TYR A 21 -28.21 20.67 8.79
C TYR A 21 -29.70 20.52 9.07
N ASN A 22 -30.48 21.39 8.44
CA ASN A 22 -31.93 21.27 8.35
C ASN A 22 -32.36 20.60 7.04
N TYR A 23 -33.61 20.13 6.96
CA TYR A 23 -34.11 19.43 5.77
C TYR A 23 -34.12 20.31 4.52
N THR A 24 -34.29 21.63 4.68
CA THR A 24 -34.28 22.60 3.58
C THR A 24 -32.89 22.78 2.96
N GLU A 25 -31.84 22.80 3.77
CA GLU A 25 -30.45 22.86 3.33
C GLU A 25 -30.05 21.59 2.57
N ILE A 26 -30.40 20.43 3.12
CA ILE A 26 -30.13 19.14 2.47
C ILE A 26 -30.88 19.05 1.14
N ALA A 27 -32.16 19.43 1.11
CA ALA A 27 -32.96 19.45 -0.12
C ALA A 27 -32.34 20.36 -1.19
N LYS A 28 -31.93 21.57 -0.82
CA LYS A 28 -31.27 22.52 -1.72
C LYS A 28 -29.95 21.97 -2.27
N ALA A 29 -29.11 21.40 -1.40
CA ALA A 29 -27.81 20.86 -1.78
C ALA A 29 -27.93 19.57 -2.62
N SER A 30 -28.92 18.73 -2.33
CA SER A 30 -29.18 17.48 -3.07
C SER A 30 -30.02 17.67 -4.34
N LYS A 31 -30.53 18.88 -4.59
CA LYS A 31 -31.47 19.20 -5.67
C LYS A 31 -32.75 18.34 -5.62
N LEU A 32 -33.22 18.05 -4.41
CA LEU A 32 -34.44 17.30 -4.15
C LEU A 32 -35.51 18.19 -3.52
N GLU A 33 -36.77 17.79 -3.60
CA GLU A 33 -37.83 18.47 -2.87
C GLU A 33 -37.72 18.22 -1.36
N VAL A 34 -38.01 19.24 -0.56
CA VAL A 34 -38.02 19.15 0.92
C VAL A 34 -39.00 18.08 1.41
N SER A 35 -40.15 17.96 0.74
CA SER A 35 -41.19 16.96 1.02
C SER A 35 -40.63 15.53 0.86
N LEU A 36 -39.92 15.29 -0.24
CA LEU A 36 -39.27 14.02 -0.57
C LEU A 36 -38.17 13.69 0.45
N VAL A 37 -37.30 14.64 0.77
CA VAL A 37 -36.25 14.45 1.79
C VAL A 37 -36.87 14.06 3.14
N LYS A 38 -37.93 14.74 3.58
CA LYS A 38 -38.64 14.37 4.83
C LYS A 38 -39.21 12.96 4.77
N ARG A 39 -39.86 12.57 3.66
CA ARG A 39 -40.40 11.21 3.51
C ARG A 39 -39.31 10.14 3.59
N ILE A 40 -38.17 10.38 2.94
CA ILE A 40 -37.02 9.47 2.96
C ILE A 40 -36.43 9.38 4.37
N PHE A 41 -36.15 10.52 5.02
CA PHE A 41 -35.49 10.56 6.33
C PHE A 41 -36.36 10.01 7.48
N ASN A 42 -37.67 10.00 7.29
CA ASN A 42 -38.62 9.43 8.24
C ASN A 42 -39.01 7.98 7.91
N GLY A 43 -38.45 7.38 6.85
CA GLY A 43 -38.74 6.01 6.45
C GLY A 43 -40.12 5.77 5.82
N HIS A 44 -40.78 6.83 5.37
CA HIS A 44 -42.06 6.74 4.65
C HIS A 44 -41.89 6.43 3.17
N GLN A 45 -40.69 6.60 2.62
CA GLN A 45 -40.38 6.33 1.21
C GLN A 45 -38.95 5.79 1.10
N GLU A 46 -38.78 4.71 0.35
CA GLU A 46 -37.46 4.18 0.03
C GLU A 46 -36.80 5.04 -1.06
N PRO A 47 -35.57 5.51 -0.86
CA PRO A 47 -34.91 6.39 -1.83
C PRO A 47 -34.43 5.61 -3.05
N LYS A 48 -34.54 6.24 -4.23
CA LYS A 48 -33.91 5.75 -5.46
C LYS A 48 -32.40 5.97 -5.42
N LEU A 49 -31.65 5.21 -6.21
CA LEU A 49 -30.19 5.35 -6.30
C LEU A 49 -29.73 6.78 -6.60
N SER A 50 -30.43 7.50 -7.50
CA SER A 50 -30.13 8.90 -7.81
C SER A 50 -30.37 9.85 -6.63
N GLU A 51 -31.37 9.56 -5.80
CA GLU A 51 -31.68 10.34 -4.60
C GLU A 51 -30.63 10.08 -3.51
N VAL A 52 -30.20 8.82 -3.34
CA VAL A 52 -29.09 8.45 -2.46
C VAL A 52 -27.80 9.15 -2.88
N ALA A 53 -27.50 9.20 -4.18
CA ALA A 53 -26.35 9.92 -4.72
C ALA A 53 -26.40 11.43 -4.39
N GLY A 54 -27.55 12.06 -4.61
CA GLY A 54 -27.75 13.48 -4.29
C GLY A 54 -27.63 13.77 -2.80
N ILE A 55 -28.19 12.92 -1.94
CA ILE A 55 -28.11 13.05 -0.48
C ILE A 55 -26.66 12.83 -0.01
N ALA A 56 -25.96 11.83 -0.54
CA ALA A 56 -24.56 11.58 -0.21
C ALA A 56 -23.67 12.79 -0.55
N ALA A 57 -23.84 13.35 -1.75
CA ALA A 57 -23.12 14.54 -2.18
C ALA A 57 -23.42 15.76 -1.30
N ALA A 58 -24.69 15.99 -0.98
CA ALA A 58 -25.12 17.09 -0.10
C ALA A 58 -24.54 16.99 1.32
N LEU A 59 -24.37 15.77 1.82
CA LEU A 59 -23.83 15.48 3.15
C LEU A 59 -22.30 15.35 3.15
N GLY A 60 -21.62 15.50 2.00
CA GLY A 60 -20.17 15.34 1.89
C GLY A 60 -19.69 13.93 2.21
N THR A 61 -20.50 12.92 1.90
CA THR A 61 -20.20 11.50 2.17
C THR A 61 -20.35 10.65 0.91
N THR A 62 -20.06 9.36 1.00
CA THR A 62 -20.23 8.43 -0.11
C THR A 62 -21.57 7.71 -0.02
N MET A 63 -22.17 7.38 -1.16
CA MET A 63 -23.37 6.52 -1.19
C MET A 63 -23.11 5.20 -0.47
N ASN A 64 -21.89 4.69 -0.62
CA ASN A 64 -21.51 3.42 -0.02
C ASN A 64 -21.47 3.50 1.51
N TYR A 65 -21.05 4.63 2.08
CA TYR A 65 -21.21 4.85 3.50
C TYR A 65 -22.69 4.92 3.90
N LEU A 66 -23.56 5.57 3.13
CA LEU A 66 -24.96 5.66 3.51
C LEU A 66 -25.70 4.33 3.45
N VAL A 67 -25.46 3.53 2.41
CA VAL A 67 -26.18 2.28 2.15
C VAL A 67 -25.48 1.06 2.78
N ASN A 68 -24.14 1.07 2.74
CA ASN A 68 -23.22 0.07 3.26
C ASN A 68 -23.74 -1.36 3.24
N HIS A 69 -23.69 -1.93 2.04
CA HIS A 69 -23.78 -3.37 1.83
C HIS A 69 -22.70 -4.07 2.67
N GLU A 70 -23.02 -5.25 3.21
CA GLU A 70 -22.08 -6.07 3.99
C GLU A 70 -20.75 -6.30 3.25
N ASP A 71 -20.79 -6.33 1.91
CA ASP A 71 -19.64 -6.45 1.02
C ASP A 71 -18.62 -5.31 1.17
N THR A 72 -19.05 -4.09 1.52
CA THR A 72 -18.12 -2.94 1.58
C THR A 72 -17.23 -2.98 2.81
N GLU A 73 -17.77 -3.37 3.97
CA GLU A 73 -16.97 -3.56 5.18
C GLU A 73 -15.96 -4.70 4.99
N TYR A 74 -16.40 -5.78 4.34
CA TYR A 74 -15.51 -6.87 3.95
C TYR A 74 -14.39 -6.40 3.02
N MET A 75 -14.70 -5.64 1.96
CA MET A 75 -13.72 -5.11 1.02
C MET A 75 -12.75 -4.12 1.68
N LEU A 76 -13.24 -3.27 2.58
CA LEU A 76 -12.38 -2.36 3.36
C LEU A 76 -11.43 -3.12 4.28
N SER A 77 -11.90 -4.16 4.97
CA SER A 77 -11.03 -5.03 5.78
C SER A 77 -9.96 -5.66 4.91
N LYS A 78 -10.34 -6.27 3.78
CA LYS A 78 -9.38 -6.91 2.88
C LYS A 78 -8.36 -5.94 2.31
N THR A 79 -8.79 -4.72 1.97
CA THR A 79 -7.88 -3.66 1.50
C THR A 79 -6.88 -3.27 2.60
N ARG A 80 -7.32 -3.18 3.86
CA ARG A 80 -6.43 -2.90 5.00
C ARG A 80 -5.42 -4.02 5.24
N ASP A 81 -5.85 -5.27 5.15
CA ASP A 81 -4.97 -6.43 5.31
C ASP A 81 -3.86 -6.41 4.25
N ILE A 82 -4.23 -6.26 2.98
CA ILE A 82 -3.28 -6.16 1.84
C ILE A 82 -2.31 -5.00 2.05
N HIS A 83 -2.81 -3.83 2.48
CA HIS A 83 -1.96 -2.68 2.72
C HIS A 83 -0.92 -2.94 3.83
N SER A 84 -1.33 -3.56 4.93
CA SER A 84 -0.45 -3.95 6.03
C SER A 84 0.66 -4.90 5.56
N ASP A 85 0.31 -5.90 4.75
CA ASP A 85 1.29 -6.85 4.23
C ASP A 85 2.26 -6.19 3.24
N CYS A 86 1.79 -5.27 2.39
CA CYS A 86 2.67 -4.47 1.53
C CYS A 86 3.68 -3.63 2.35
N LEU A 87 3.25 -3.02 3.46
CA LEU A 87 4.15 -2.24 4.31
C LEU A 87 5.23 -3.11 4.97
N LYS A 88 4.88 -4.32 5.42
CA LYS A 88 5.87 -5.27 5.95
C LYS A 88 6.89 -5.65 4.88
N PHE A 89 6.42 -6.02 3.69
CA PHE A 89 7.29 -6.40 2.58
C PHE A 89 8.24 -5.26 2.17
N GLN A 90 7.76 -4.02 2.18
CA GLN A 90 8.60 -2.84 1.94
C GLN A 90 9.71 -2.70 2.99
N GLY A 91 9.39 -2.94 4.28
CA GLY A 91 10.38 -2.91 5.35
C GLY A 91 11.46 -4.00 5.23
N GLU A 92 11.09 -5.20 4.77
CA GLU A 92 12.03 -6.29 4.49
C GLU A 92 12.97 -5.93 3.33
N LEU A 93 12.43 -5.37 2.24
CA LEU A 93 13.23 -4.90 1.09
C LEU A 93 14.24 -3.82 1.50
N GLN A 94 13.85 -2.88 2.36
CA GLN A 94 14.76 -1.85 2.86
C GLN A 94 15.91 -2.43 3.69
N GLN A 95 15.61 -3.41 4.56
CA GLN A 95 16.66 -4.10 5.33
C GLN A 95 17.62 -4.87 4.42
N MET A 96 17.10 -5.54 3.39
CA MET A 96 17.92 -6.27 2.43
C MET A 96 18.82 -5.33 1.61
N ALA A 97 18.29 -4.18 1.18
CA ALA A 97 19.08 -3.16 0.49
C ALA A 97 20.24 -2.64 1.37
N ALA A 98 19.95 -2.31 2.64
CA ALA A 98 20.98 -1.86 3.58
C ALA A 98 22.06 -2.93 3.83
N TRP A 99 21.69 -4.21 3.89
CA TRP A 99 22.64 -5.31 4.00
C TRP A 99 23.53 -5.45 2.76
N LEU A 100 22.97 -5.29 1.56
CA LEU A 100 23.73 -5.33 0.30
C LEU A 100 24.74 -4.18 0.22
N GLU A 101 24.33 -2.95 0.56
CA GLU A 101 25.22 -1.79 0.59
C GLU A 101 26.42 -2.00 1.53
N LYS A 102 26.17 -2.52 2.73
CA LYS A 102 27.22 -2.84 3.70
C LYS A 102 28.18 -3.90 3.15
N THR A 103 27.65 -4.91 2.48
CA THR A 103 28.45 -6.00 1.90
C THR A 103 29.33 -5.49 0.76
N ILE A 104 28.79 -4.64 -0.12
CA ILE A 104 29.56 -4.00 -1.19
C ILE A 104 30.70 -3.17 -0.60
N ALA A 105 30.42 -2.32 0.39
CA ALA A 105 31.44 -1.49 1.03
C ALA A 105 32.57 -2.32 1.68
N MET A 106 32.21 -3.45 2.29
CA MET A 106 33.18 -4.37 2.87
C MET A 106 34.05 -5.05 1.80
N ASN A 107 33.44 -5.50 0.71
CA ASN A 107 34.16 -6.11 -0.41
C ASN A 107 35.10 -5.10 -1.08
N ASP A 108 34.66 -3.86 -1.29
CA ASP A 108 35.49 -2.78 -1.83
C ASP A 108 36.69 -2.48 -0.95
N TYR A 109 36.51 -2.50 0.38
CA TYR A 109 37.62 -2.36 1.31
C TYR A 109 38.62 -3.52 1.18
N GLN A 110 38.13 -4.77 1.12
CA GLN A 110 38.97 -5.95 0.97
C GLN A 110 39.74 -5.94 -0.36
N LEU A 111 39.09 -5.55 -1.46
CA LEU A 111 39.74 -5.40 -2.76
C LEU A 111 40.88 -4.38 -2.70
N ARG A 112 40.63 -3.18 -2.16
CA ARG A 112 41.68 -2.17 -1.97
C ARG A 112 42.83 -2.66 -1.10
N TYR A 113 42.55 -3.43 -0.05
CA TYR A 113 43.57 -4.04 0.80
C TYR A 113 44.44 -5.04 0.02
N TYR A 114 43.83 -5.91 -0.78
CA TYR A 114 44.57 -6.87 -1.60
C TYR A 114 45.38 -6.18 -2.71
N GLU A 115 44.82 -5.18 -3.38
CA GLU A 115 45.54 -4.35 -4.36
C GLU A 115 46.76 -3.68 -3.72
N HIS A 116 46.63 -3.19 -2.49
CA HIS A 116 47.73 -2.57 -1.76
C HIS A 116 48.88 -3.54 -1.47
N ILE A 117 48.55 -4.77 -1.03
CA ILE A 117 49.55 -5.81 -0.77
C ILE A 117 50.24 -6.22 -2.07
N LEU A 118 49.44 -6.54 -3.11
CA LEU A 118 49.97 -6.96 -4.41
C LEU A 118 50.80 -5.86 -5.08
N GLY A 119 50.50 -4.58 -4.85
CA GLY A 119 51.28 -3.44 -5.35
C GLY A 119 52.58 -3.18 -4.60
N LYS A 120 52.74 -3.71 -3.37
CA LYS A 120 53.95 -3.56 -2.54
C LYS A 120 54.83 -4.80 -2.53
N VAL A 121 54.26 -5.96 -2.83
CA VAL A 121 54.95 -7.25 -2.86
C VAL A 121 55.16 -7.63 -4.32
N ASP A 122 56.40 -7.64 -4.77
CA ASP A 122 56.76 -8.23 -6.05
C ASP A 122 56.57 -9.75 -5.92
N ALA A 123 55.42 -10.26 -6.40
CA ALA A 123 55.01 -11.66 -6.21
C ALA A 123 56.06 -12.66 -6.73
N LEU A 124 56.90 -12.26 -7.69
CA LEU A 124 58.00 -13.05 -8.24
C LEU A 124 59.25 -13.08 -7.34
N LYS A 125 59.38 -12.15 -6.39
CA LYS A 125 60.47 -12.14 -5.39
C LYS A 125 60.17 -13.00 -4.17
N GLU A 126 58.94 -12.99 -3.65
CA GLU A 126 58.61 -13.73 -2.43
C GLU A 126 58.21 -15.19 -2.69
N HIS A 127 57.68 -15.50 -3.87
CA HIS A 127 57.38 -16.86 -4.30
C HIS A 127 58.02 -17.14 -5.67
N PRO A 128 59.34 -17.41 -5.73
CA PRO A 128 60.00 -17.71 -7.00
C PRO A 128 59.36 -18.96 -7.61
N ALA A 129 59.06 -18.90 -8.91
CA ALA A 129 58.50 -20.02 -9.65
C ALA A 129 59.37 -21.28 -9.43
N PRO A 130 58.77 -22.46 -9.15
CA PRO A 130 59.53 -23.67 -8.91
C PRO A 130 60.41 -23.96 -10.13
N LYS A 131 61.70 -24.22 -9.88
CA LYS A 131 62.65 -24.60 -10.94
C LYS A 131 62.29 -25.98 -11.48
N ILE A 132 61.38 -26.05 -12.44
CA ILE A 132 61.02 -27.29 -13.12
C ILE A 132 62.17 -27.62 -14.08
N LYS A 133 62.96 -28.65 -13.77
CA LYS A 133 63.91 -29.23 -14.73
C LYS A 133 63.10 -30.03 -15.76
N ILE A 134 62.85 -29.42 -16.91
CA ILE A 134 62.27 -30.14 -18.05
C ILE A 134 63.34 -31.13 -18.53
N LYS A 135 63.14 -32.43 -18.29
CA LYS A 135 63.96 -33.47 -18.93
C LYS A 135 63.63 -33.45 -20.42
N LYS A 136 64.67 -33.37 -21.26
CA LYS A 136 64.54 -33.48 -22.71
C LYS A 136 63.85 -34.83 -23.01
N PRO A 137 62.77 -34.87 -23.80
CA PRO A 137 62.10 -36.12 -24.11
C PRO A 137 63.06 -37.04 -24.86
N GLU A 138 63.24 -38.24 -24.35
CA GLU A 138 63.94 -39.32 -25.05
C GLU A 138 63.01 -39.81 -26.16
N PHE A 139 63.32 -39.43 -27.40
CA PHE A 139 62.68 -40.01 -28.56
C PHE A 139 63.29 -41.40 -28.78
N ILE A 140 62.48 -42.44 -28.58
CA ILE A 140 62.84 -43.82 -28.91
C ILE A 140 62.92 -43.89 -30.44
N SER A 141 64.11 -44.19 -30.96
CA SER A 141 64.37 -44.38 -32.40
C SER A 141 63.88 -45.74 -32.90
#